data_AF-A0A814QUU7-F1
#
_entry.id   AF-A0A814QUU7-F1
#
_cell.length_a   1.000
_cell.length_b   1.000
_cell.length_c   1.000
_cell.angle_alpha   90.00
_cell.angle_beta   90.00
_cell.angle_gamma   90.00
#
_symmetry.space_group_name_H-M   'P 1'
#
loop_
_entity.id
_entity.type
_entity.pdbx_description
1 polymer ?
#
loop_
_entity_poly.entity_id
_entity_poly.type
_entity_poly.pdbx_seq_one_letter_code
_entity_poly.pdbx_strand_id
1 'polypeptide(L)'
;MDFQHRAGGDGVASGSESNRDRRERLRQLALETINLAKNPYSMRNCIGTYECKFCLTSHNNEGSYLAHTQGKKHQSNLARRAARENQQSSDIVQSIKRHYEVRKFIKIGRPSYNVTKQRDPDTKQQSL
;
A
#
# COMPACT_ATOMS: atom_id res chain seq x y z
N MET A 1 19.86 -10.47 -66.63
CA MET A 1 18.82 -11.16 -65.83
C MET A 1 19.30 -11.35 -64.39
N ASP A 2 19.88 -10.31 -63.75
CA ASP A 2 19.37 -9.67 -62.51
C ASP A 2 18.40 -10.50 -61.64
N PHE A 3 18.96 -11.38 -60.81
CA PHE A 3 18.24 -12.09 -59.72
C PHE A 3 18.32 -11.35 -58.36
N GLN A 4 18.82 -10.12 -58.31
CA GLN A 4 19.09 -9.39 -57.06
C GLN A 4 17.86 -8.75 -56.40
N HIS A 5 16.68 -8.79 -57.04
CA HIS A 5 15.44 -8.22 -56.51
C HIS A 5 14.26 -9.20 -56.46
N ARG A 6 14.52 -10.52 -56.56
CA ARG A 6 13.50 -11.50 -56.16
C ARG A 6 13.42 -11.48 -54.65
N ALA A 7 12.24 -11.26 -54.09
CA ALA A 7 11.95 -11.47 -52.67
C ALA A 7 12.57 -12.82 -52.27
N GLY A 8 13.69 -12.73 -51.55
CA GLY A 8 14.48 -13.88 -51.15
C GLY A 8 13.56 -14.84 -50.41
N GLY A 9 13.68 -16.13 -50.71
CA GLY A 9 12.87 -17.16 -50.10
C GLY A 9 12.82 -16.96 -48.60
N ASP A 10 11.60 -16.70 -48.11
CA ASP A 10 11.25 -16.63 -46.70
C ASP A 10 11.41 -18.05 -46.14
N GLY A 11 12.65 -18.45 -45.92
CA GLY A 11 12.98 -19.70 -45.25
C GLY A 11 12.34 -19.62 -43.88
N VAL A 12 11.43 -20.55 -43.59
CA VAL A 12 10.79 -20.66 -42.28
C VAL A 12 11.87 -20.56 -41.22
N ALA A 13 11.86 -19.48 -40.44
CA ALA A 13 12.87 -19.21 -39.43
C ALA A 13 13.10 -20.47 -38.59
N SER A 14 14.35 -20.83 -38.37
CA SER A 14 14.67 -22.04 -37.61
C SER A 14 13.95 -21.98 -36.25
N GLY A 15 13.54 -23.13 -35.71
CA GLY A 15 12.81 -23.19 -34.44
C GLY A 15 13.56 -22.48 -33.29
N SER A 16 14.89 -22.38 -33.37
CA SER A 16 15.71 -21.61 -32.43
C SER A 16 15.53 -20.09 -32.56
N GLU A 17 15.45 -19.57 -33.79
CA GLU A 17 15.32 -18.15 -34.10
C GLU A 17 13.93 -17.63 -33.73
N SER A 18 12.88 -18.37 -34.10
CA SER A 18 11.50 -18.05 -33.71
C SER A 18 11.30 -18.05 -32.18
N ASN A 19 11.95 -18.96 -31.46
CA ASN A 19 11.94 -18.99 -30.00
C ASN A 19 12.75 -17.85 -29.36
N ARG A 20 13.76 -17.31 -30.05
CA ARG A 20 14.52 -16.14 -29.60
C ARG A 20 13.67 -14.89 -29.76
N ASP A 21 13.10 -14.68 -30.94
CA ASP A 21 12.20 -13.57 -31.25
C ASP A 21 11.00 -13.52 -30.30
N ARG A 22 10.35 -14.67 -30.07
CA ARG A 22 9.24 -14.77 -29.10
C ARG A 22 9.65 -14.32 -27.69
N ARG A 23 10.83 -14.73 -27.21
CA ARG A 23 11.33 -14.32 -25.88
C ARG A 23 11.62 -12.82 -25.81
N GLU A 24 12.23 -12.27 -26.86
CA GLU A 24 12.55 -10.85 -26.93
C GLU A 24 11.29 -9.99 -26.97
N ARG A 25 10.29 -10.40 -27.77
CA ARG A 25 8.98 -9.74 -27.83
C ARG A 25 8.25 -9.77 -26.49
N LEU A 26 8.22 -10.91 -25.80
CA LEU A 26 7.61 -11.00 -24.46
C LEU A 26 8.32 -10.10 -23.45
N ARG A 27 9.65 -9.95 -23.55
CA ARG A 27 10.41 -9.02 -22.73
C ARG A 27 10.05 -7.57 -23.01
N GLN A 28 9.88 -7.18 -24.27
CA GLN A 28 9.46 -5.83 -24.65
C GLN A 28 8.06 -5.50 -24.12
N LEU A 29 7.09 -6.41 -24.26
CA LEU A 29 5.74 -6.25 -23.70
C LEU A 29 5.77 -6.10 -22.17
N ALA A 30 6.62 -6.85 -21.48
CA ALA A 30 6.78 -6.74 -20.04
C ALA A 30 7.39 -5.39 -19.60
N LEU A 31 8.32 -4.83 -20.39
CA LEU A 31 8.92 -3.52 -20.13
C LEU A 31 7.94 -2.36 -20.37
N GLU A 32 7.06 -2.49 -21.37
CA GLU A 32 6.01 -1.51 -21.64
C GLU A 32 5.00 -1.43 -20.48
N THR A 33 4.63 -2.58 -19.92
CA THR A 33 3.67 -2.66 -18.80
C THR A 33 4.25 -2.24 -17.45
N ILE A 34 5.54 -2.51 -17.21
CA ILE A 34 6.18 -2.27 -15.91
C ILE A 34 7.27 -1.21 -16.04
N ASN A 35 6.97 0.00 -15.55
CA ASN A 35 7.94 1.07 -15.44
C ASN A 35 8.93 0.81 -14.29
N LEU A 36 10.16 0.38 -14.61
CA LEU A 36 11.22 0.12 -13.61
C LEU A 36 11.52 1.34 -12.73
N ALA A 37 11.55 2.55 -13.31
CA ALA A 37 11.84 3.78 -12.58
C ALA A 37 10.82 4.09 -11.46
N LYS A 38 9.59 3.59 -11.56
CA LYS A 38 8.55 3.77 -10.53
C LYS A 38 8.69 2.78 -9.38
N ASN A 39 9.52 1.75 -9.53
CA ASN A 39 9.64 0.69 -8.54
C ASN A 39 10.60 1.15 -7.42
N PRO A 40 10.12 1.38 -6.17
CA PRO A 40 10.89 2.03 -5.10
C PRO A 40 12.10 1.20 -4.63
N TYR A 41 12.10 -0.09 -4.93
CA TYR A 41 13.17 -1.02 -4.55
C TYR A 41 14.17 -1.30 -5.66
N SER A 42 13.99 -0.71 -6.85
CA SER A 42 14.93 -0.84 -7.96
C SER A 42 16.06 0.16 -7.83
N MET A 43 17.29 -0.30 -8.08
CA MET A 43 18.45 0.57 -8.27
C MET A 43 19.29 0.07 -9.43
N ARG A 44 19.97 0.99 -10.09
CA ARG A 44 21.07 0.67 -11.00
C ARG A 44 22.37 1.02 -10.31
N ASN A 45 23.30 0.08 -10.32
CA ASN A 45 24.65 0.33 -9.85
C ASN A 45 25.43 1.17 -10.86
N CYS A 46 26.55 1.74 -10.42
CA CYS A 46 27.52 2.40 -11.29
C CYS A 46 28.11 1.47 -12.38
N ILE A 47 28.06 0.16 -12.18
CA ILE A 47 28.48 -0.87 -13.14
C ILE A 47 27.38 -1.16 -14.19
N GLY A 48 26.16 -0.67 -13.97
CA GLY A 48 25.01 -0.90 -14.85
C GLY A 48 24.21 -2.16 -14.56
N THR A 49 24.52 -2.90 -13.48
CA THR A 49 23.68 -4.00 -12.98
C THR A 49 22.45 -3.49 -12.24
N TYR A 50 21.38 -4.28 -12.26
CA TYR A 50 20.12 -3.97 -11.58
C TYR A 50 20.08 -4.63 -10.21
N GLU A 51 19.79 -3.86 -9.16
CA GLU A 51 19.71 -4.37 -7.80
C GLU A 51 18.31 -4.25 -7.21
N CYS A 52 17.95 -5.28 -6.46
CA CYS A 52 16.76 -5.28 -5.62
C CYS A 52 17.17 -4.97 -4.18
N LYS A 53 16.98 -3.72 -3.72
CA LYS A 53 17.29 -3.34 -2.32
C LYS A 53 16.57 -4.20 -1.30
N PHE A 54 15.39 -4.66 -1.67
CA PHE A 54 14.51 -5.38 -0.77
C PHE A 54 14.98 -6.82 -0.53
N CYS A 55 15.51 -7.48 -1.57
CA CYS A 55 16.01 -8.85 -1.49
C CYS A 55 17.54 -8.96 -1.43
N LEU A 56 18.27 -7.84 -1.57
CA LEU A 56 19.72 -7.78 -1.66
C LEU A 56 20.27 -8.71 -2.76
N THR A 57 19.61 -8.69 -3.92
CA THR A 57 19.99 -9.50 -5.09
C THR A 57 20.36 -8.60 -6.25
N SER A 58 21.49 -8.89 -6.88
CA SER A 58 21.95 -8.20 -8.10
C SER A 58 21.60 -9.04 -9.33
N HIS A 59 21.15 -8.36 -10.39
CA HIS A 59 20.66 -8.92 -11.63
C HIS A 59 21.41 -8.28 -12.81
N ASN A 60 21.88 -9.12 -13.74
CA ASN A 60 22.69 -8.65 -14.87
C ASN A 60 21.86 -7.92 -15.95
N ASN A 61 20.55 -8.17 -15.98
CA ASN A 61 19.66 -7.66 -17.01
C ASN A 61 18.27 -7.34 -16.42
N GLU A 62 17.60 -6.34 -17.01
CA GLU A 62 16.26 -5.88 -16.60
C GLU A 62 15.23 -7.00 -16.57
N GLY A 63 15.28 -7.91 -17.55
CA GLY A 63 14.38 -9.06 -17.60
C GLY A 63 14.56 -10.01 -16.41
N SER A 64 15.80 -10.22 -15.96
CA SER A 64 16.10 -11.01 -14.75
C SER A 64 15.56 -10.33 -13.49
N TYR A 65 15.69 -9.00 -13.42
CA TYR A 65 15.13 -8.20 -12.33
C TYR A 65 13.58 -8.25 -12.32
N LEU A 66 12.93 -8.11 -13.48
CA LEU A 66 11.48 -8.20 -13.62
C LEU A 66 10.96 -9.57 -13.18
N ALA A 67 11.56 -10.65 -13.66
CA ALA A 67 11.20 -12.01 -13.26
C ALA A 67 11.39 -12.22 -11.74
N HIS A 68 12.42 -11.61 -11.14
CA HIS A 68 12.64 -11.65 -9.71
C HIS A 68 11.53 -10.95 -8.91
N THR A 69 11.06 -9.77 -9.33
CA THR A 69 9.99 -9.04 -8.62
C THR A 69 8.66 -9.80 -8.62
N GLN A 70 8.41 -10.58 -9.67
CA GLN A 70 7.24 -11.47 -9.77
C GLN A 70 7.45 -12.80 -9.01
N GLY A 71 8.66 -13.06 -8.51
CA GLY A 71 9.00 -14.29 -7.80
C GLY A 71 8.41 -14.36 -6.39
N LYS A 72 8.04 -15.57 -5.97
CA LYS A 72 7.44 -15.84 -4.64
C LYS A 72 8.29 -15.34 -3.47
N LYS A 73 9.63 -15.43 -3.56
CA LYS A 73 10.54 -14.96 -2.51
C LYS A 73 10.48 -13.45 -2.32
N HIS A 74 10.40 -12.69 -3.40
CA HIS A 74 10.28 -11.23 -3.33
C HIS A 74 8.94 -10.84 -2.68
N GLN A 75 7.86 -11.47 -3.12
CA GLN A 75 6.51 -11.24 -2.61
C GLN A 75 6.35 -11.66 -1.14
N SER A 76 6.92 -12.80 -0.73
CA SER A 76 6.85 -13.26 0.66
C SER A 76 7.64 -12.36 1.60
N ASN A 77 8.79 -11.85 1.16
CA ASN A 77 9.53 -10.86 1.92
C ASN A 77 8.70 -9.57 2.09
N LEU A 78 7.99 -9.11 1.04
CA LEU A 78 7.15 -7.89 1.07
C LEU A 78 6.03 -8.06 2.09
N ALA A 79 5.33 -9.18 2.03
CA ALA A 79 4.30 -9.52 3.00
C ALA A 79 4.86 -9.55 4.44
N ARG A 80 6.07 -10.09 4.64
CA ARG A 80 6.73 -10.11 5.96
C ARG A 80 7.09 -8.70 6.45
N ARG A 81 7.52 -7.79 5.57
CA ARG A 81 7.78 -6.39 5.95
C ARG A 81 6.47 -5.69 6.31
N ALA A 82 5.45 -5.79 5.48
CA ALA A 82 4.13 -5.20 5.75
C ALA A 82 3.54 -5.70 7.09
N ALA A 83 3.70 -6.98 7.42
CA ALA A 83 3.27 -7.53 8.70
C ALA A 83 4.00 -6.91 9.90
N ARG A 84 5.33 -6.71 9.80
CA ARG A 84 6.12 -6.06 10.85
C ARG A 84 5.81 -4.57 11.00
N GLU A 85 5.63 -3.86 9.89
CA GLU A 85 5.24 -2.45 9.88
C GLU A 85 3.86 -2.26 10.50
N ASN A 86 2.90 -3.15 10.22
CA ASN A 86 1.60 -3.15 10.88
C ASN A 86 1.71 -3.36 12.40
N GLN A 87 2.55 -4.31 12.85
CA GLN A 87 2.80 -4.53 14.28
C GLN A 87 3.41 -3.28 14.94
N GLN A 88 4.48 -2.73 14.38
CA GLN A 88 5.12 -1.51 14.90
C GLN A 88 4.18 -0.30 14.88
N SER A 89 3.38 -0.14 13.83
CA SER A 89 2.39 0.93 13.74
C SER A 89 1.33 0.80 14.84
N SER A 90 0.91 -0.42 15.17
CA SER A 90 -0.02 -0.67 16.26
C SER A 90 0.58 -0.33 17.63
N ASP A 91 1.88 -0.59 17.84
CA ASP A 91 2.58 -0.21 19.07
C ASP A 91 2.70 1.31 19.22
N ILE A 92 3.00 2.01 18.12
CA ILE A 92 3.04 3.49 18.09
C ILE A 92 1.66 4.06 18.41
N VAL A 93 0.59 3.57 17.76
CA VAL A 93 -0.79 4.04 18.02
C VAL A 93 -1.25 3.73 19.44
N GLN A 94 -0.84 2.58 20.02
CA GLN A 94 -1.13 2.26 21.42
C GLN A 94 -0.43 3.21 22.40
N SER A 95 0.78 3.67 22.08
CA SER A 95 1.50 4.66 22.91
C SER A 95 0.88 6.06 22.83
N ILE A 96 0.18 6.40 21.74
CA ILE A 96 -0.56 7.67 21.57
C ILE A 96 -2.04 7.50 21.99
N LYS A 97 -2.35 6.60 22.92
CA LYS A 97 -3.61 6.74 23.67
C LYS A 97 -3.48 7.98 24.54
N ARG A 98 -3.84 9.14 23.98
CA ARG A 98 -3.97 10.39 24.74
C ARG A 98 -4.92 10.10 25.90
N HIS A 99 -4.35 10.06 27.11
CA HIS A 99 -5.11 9.93 28.33
C HIS A 99 -5.93 11.20 28.48
N TYR A 100 -7.14 11.21 27.92
CA TYR A 100 -8.05 12.32 28.07
C TYR A 100 -8.63 12.23 29.48
N GLU A 101 -8.22 13.12 30.37
CA GLU A 101 -8.82 13.22 31.69
C GLU A 101 -10.30 13.58 31.51
N VAL A 102 -11.18 12.62 31.82
CA VAL A 102 -12.62 12.84 31.81
C VAL A 102 -12.92 13.88 32.89
N ARG A 103 -13.18 15.12 32.48
CA ARG A 103 -13.59 16.19 33.39
C ARG A 103 -14.88 15.75 34.10
N LYS A 104 -14.79 15.56 35.42
CA LYS A 104 -15.93 15.23 36.27
C LYS A 104 -16.73 16.49 36.52
N PHE A 105 -17.85 16.64 35.83
CA PHE A 105 -18.81 17.72 36.10
C PHE A 105 -19.60 17.41 37.38
N ILE A 106 -19.85 18.44 38.19
CA ILE A 106 -20.75 18.34 39.34
C ILE A 106 -22.16 18.13 38.78
N LYS A 107 -22.77 16.97 39.07
CA LYS A 107 -24.16 16.71 38.70
C LYS A 107 -25.03 17.60 39.60
N ILE A 108 -25.62 18.65 39.04
CA ILE A 108 -26.64 19.45 39.71
C ILE A 108 -27.80 18.49 39.99
N GLY A 109 -27.98 18.12 41.26
CA GLY A 109 -29.09 17.26 41.67
C GLY A 109 -30.44 17.92 41.39
N ARG A 110 -31.54 17.18 41.53
CA ARG A 110 -32.88 17.77 41.54
C ARG A 110 -33.11 18.36 42.94
N PRO A 111 -33.12 19.69 43.11
CA PRO A 111 -33.45 20.29 44.40
C PRO A 111 -34.86 19.87 44.81
N SER A 112 -35.04 19.39 46.05
CA SER A 112 -36.37 19.21 46.63
C SER A 112 -36.80 20.53 47.27
N TYR A 113 -37.96 21.03 46.86
CA TYR A 113 -38.64 22.15 47.52
C TYR A 113 -39.95 21.64 48.10
N ASN A 114 -40.20 21.93 49.38
CA ASN A 114 -41.48 21.67 50.02
C ASN A 114 -42.35 22.91 49.88
N VAL A 115 -43.45 22.80 49.14
CA VAL A 115 -44.39 23.91 48.91
C VAL A 115 -45.59 23.71 49.83
N THR A 116 -45.77 24.61 50.79
CA THR A 116 -46.96 24.68 51.63
C THR A 116 -47.90 25.75 51.09
N LYS A 117 -49.14 25.38 50.74
CA LYS A 117 -50.17 26.35 50.36
C LYS A 117 -50.86 26.88 51.61
N GLN A 118 -50.73 28.17 51.87
CA GLN A 118 -51.41 28.83 52.99
C GLN A 118 -52.65 29.57 52.50
N ARG A 119 -53.73 29.50 53.29
CA ARG A 119 -54.95 30.26 53.03
C ARG A 119 -55.25 31.12 54.25
N ASP A 120 -55.48 32.40 54.00
CA ASP A 120 -55.87 33.34 55.04
C ASP A 120 -57.29 32.98 55.55
N PRO A 121 -57.50 32.83 56.87
CA PRO A 121 -58.76 32.33 57.42
C PRO A 121 -59.92 33.31 57.27
N ASP A 122 -59.65 34.60 57.28
CA ASP A 122 -60.67 35.66 57.29
C ASP A 122 -61.05 36.07 55.86
N THR A 123 -60.04 36.25 55.01
CA THR A 123 -60.23 36.71 53.64
C THR A 123 -60.38 35.56 52.64
N LYS A 124 -60.10 34.32 53.05
CA LYS A 124 -60.09 33.11 52.20
C LYS A 124 -59.20 33.26 50.96
N GLN A 125 -58.27 34.21 50.95
CA GLN A 125 -57.31 34.39 49.87
C GLN A 125 -56.17 33.37 50.00
N GLN A 126 -55.67 32.89 48.87
CA GLN A 126 -54.50 32.00 48.83
C GLN A 126 -53.22 32.84 48.80
N SER A 127 -52.19 32.45 49.54
CA SER A 127 -50.86 33.04 49.39
C SER A 127 -50.29 32.65 48.02
N LEU A 128 -49.72 33.62 47.29
CA LEU A 128 -49.00 33.39 46.02
C LEU A 128 -47.79 32.48 46.21
#